data_AF-A2GT13-F1
#
_entry.id   AF-A2GT13-F1
#
_cell.length_a   1.000
_cell.length_b   1.000
_cell.length_c   1.000
_cell.angle_alpha   90.00
_cell.angle_beta   90.00
_cell.angle_gamma   90.00
#
_symmetry.space_group_name_H-M   'P 1'
#
loop_
_entity.id
_entity.type
_entity.pdbx_description
1 polymer ?
#
loop_
_entity_poly.entity_id
_entity_poly.type
_entity_poly.pdbx_seq_one_letter_code
_entity_poly.pdbx_strand_id
1 'polypeptide(L)'
;MSQRLQRFFDLIAEEDEPISVGKAMRVHHNVFGEEDPFSNPEEAILTMFIMKWYEKHREVEVSYYTFLYELGKYNVKMKEYLEKRNNE
;
A
#
# COMPACT_ATOMS: atom_id res chain seq x y z
N MET A 1 11.99 4.57 -4.00
CA MET A 1 11.60 3.28 -3.39
C MET A 1 12.56 2.89 -2.28
N SER A 2 12.06 2.84 -1.05
CA SER A 2 12.83 2.35 0.11
C SER A 2 13.05 0.83 0.04
N GLN A 3 14.08 0.33 0.73
CA GLN A 3 14.33 -1.12 0.81
C GLN A 3 13.16 -1.88 1.46
N ARG A 4 12.44 -1.24 2.39
CA ARG A 4 11.26 -1.81 3.04
C ARG A 4 10.09 -1.91 2.07
N LEU A 5 9.85 -0.86 1.30
CA LEU A 5 8.81 -0.87 0.28
C LEU A 5 9.09 -1.93 -0.79
N GLN A 6 10.35 -2.08 -1.22
CA GLN A 6 10.76 -3.17 -2.11
C GLN A 6 10.45 -4.53 -1.48
N ARG A 7 10.87 -4.75 -0.23
CA ARG A 7 10.62 -6.01 0.50
C ARG A 7 9.14 -6.33 0.64
N PHE A 8 8.28 -5.33 0.84
CA PHE A 8 6.84 -5.52 0.86
C PHE A 8 6.34 -6.09 -0.48
N PHE A 9 6.77 -5.52 -1.61
CA PHE A 9 6.36 -6.00 -2.92
C PHE A 9 6.89 -7.40 -3.23
N ASP A 10 8.14 -7.68 -2.86
CA ASP A 10 8.73 -9.02 -3.05
C ASP A 10 7.90 -10.09 -2.32
N LEU A 11 7.56 -9.85 -1.04
CA LEU A 11 6.75 -10.77 -0.24
C LEU A 11 5.30 -10.92 -0.73
N ILE A 12 4.74 -9.86 -1.33
CA ILE A 12 3.41 -9.94 -1.96
C ILE A 12 3.46 -10.71 -3.28
N ALA A 13 4.56 -10.60 -4.04
CA ALA A 13 4.73 -11.21 -5.35
C ALA A 13 5.13 -12.69 -5.30
N GLU A 14 5.82 -13.14 -4.24
CA GLU A 14 6.22 -14.54 -4.03
C GLU A 14 5.03 -15.50 -3.87
N GLU A 15 3.84 -14.97 -3.70
CA GLU A 15 2.65 -15.72 -3.34
C GLU A 15 1.78 -15.96 -4.59
N ASP A 16 1.66 -17.23 -5.00
CA ASP A 16 0.95 -17.68 -6.21
C ASP A 16 -0.59 -17.65 -6.07
N GLU A 17 -1.12 -16.77 -5.22
CA GLU A 17 -2.54 -16.67 -4.86
C GLU A 17 -3.06 -15.23 -4.98
N PRO A 18 -4.38 -15.04 -5.18
CA PRO A 18 -5.02 -13.74 -5.03
C PRO A 18 -4.68 -13.07 -3.70
N ILE A 19 -4.39 -11.78 -3.75
CA ILE A 19 -4.04 -10.97 -2.59
C ILE A 19 -5.33 -10.49 -1.94
N SER A 20 -5.55 -10.88 -0.69
CA SER A 20 -6.57 -10.29 0.17
C SER A 20 -6.00 -9.13 0.99
N VAL A 21 -6.88 -8.22 1.45
CA VAL A 21 -6.44 -7.12 2.31
C VAL A 21 -5.82 -7.61 3.62
N GLY A 22 -6.34 -8.70 4.19
CA GLY A 22 -5.80 -9.29 5.42
C GLY A 22 -4.36 -9.78 5.22
N LYS A 23 -4.05 -10.32 4.03
CA LYS A 23 -2.68 -10.70 3.65
C LYS A 23 -1.78 -9.47 3.51
N ALA A 24 -2.24 -8.45 2.79
CA ALA A 24 -1.50 -7.20 2.63
C ALA A 24 -1.20 -6.54 3.98
N MET A 25 -2.15 -6.53 4.92
CA MET A 25 -1.94 -6.03 6.29
C MET A 25 -0.91 -6.84 7.07
N ARG A 26 -0.89 -8.18 6.95
CA ARG A 26 0.12 -9.01 7.61
C ARG A 26 1.52 -8.75 7.07
N VAL A 27 1.68 -8.70 5.73
CA VAL A 27 2.98 -8.40 5.12
C VAL A 27 3.42 -6.98 5.49
N HIS A 28 2.49 -6.02 5.46
CA HIS A 28 2.75 -4.66 5.91
C HIS A 28 3.25 -4.64 7.36
N HIS A 29 2.54 -5.26 8.30
CA HIS A 29 2.97 -5.31 9.69
C HIS A 29 4.34 -5.98 9.87
N ASN A 30 4.63 -7.05 9.12
CA ASN A 30 5.93 -7.75 9.18
C ASN A 30 7.10 -6.90 8.66
N VAL A 31 6.86 -6.02 7.68
CA VAL A 31 7.90 -5.19 7.05
C VAL A 31 8.06 -3.84 7.76
N PHE A 32 6.93 -3.25 8.18
CA PHE A 32 6.87 -1.89 8.70
C PHE A 32 6.82 -1.84 10.25
N GLY A 33 6.40 -2.92 10.92
CA GLY A 33 6.39 -3.02 12.38
C GLY A 33 5.53 -1.93 13.04
N GLU A 34 6.03 -1.38 14.16
CA GLU A 34 5.44 -0.23 14.87
C GLU A 34 6.09 1.12 14.48
N GLU A 35 6.95 1.14 13.45
CA GLU A 35 7.56 2.39 13.02
C GLU A 35 6.53 3.34 12.42
N ASP A 36 6.75 4.65 12.58
CA ASP A 36 5.87 5.67 12.02
C ASP A 36 5.88 5.60 10.48
N PRO A 37 4.78 5.15 9.84
CA PRO A 37 4.71 5.02 8.39
C PRO A 37 4.72 6.37 7.69
N PHE A 38 4.52 7.49 8.42
CA PHE A 38 4.53 8.85 7.89
C PHE A 38 5.94 9.45 7.78
N SER A 39 6.97 8.74 8.25
CA SER A 39 8.37 9.13 8.05
C SER A 39 8.83 9.03 6.59
N ASN A 40 8.14 8.23 5.77
CA ASN A 40 8.39 8.09 4.34
C ASN A 40 7.07 8.25 3.54
N PRO A 41 6.97 9.22 2.60
CA PRO A 41 5.74 9.45 1.85
C PRO A 41 5.24 8.24 1.04
N GLU A 42 6.13 7.42 0.47
CA GLU A 42 5.74 6.24 -0.30
C GLU A 42 5.16 5.15 0.62
N GLU A 43 5.73 4.97 1.80
CA GLU A 43 5.26 4.03 2.83
C GLU A 43 3.92 4.48 3.43
N ALA A 44 3.74 5.78 3.65
CA ALA A 44 2.47 6.36 4.08
C ALA A 44 1.36 6.12 3.05
N ILE A 45 1.64 6.35 1.76
CA ILE A 45 0.66 6.13 0.67
C ILE A 45 0.26 4.65 0.58
N LEU A 46 1.23 3.73 0.66
CA LEU A 46 0.93 2.29 0.71
C LEU A 46 0.05 1.95 1.93
N THR A 47 0.39 2.47 3.11
CA THR A 47 -0.36 2.24 4.34
C THR A 47 -1.80 2.72 4.19
N MET A 48 -1.99 3.96 3.70
CA MET A 48 -3.31 4.53 3.45
C MET A 48 -4.10 3.73 2.42
N PHE A 49 -3.45 3.23 1.36
CA PHE A 49 -4.08 2.40 0.35
C PHE A 49 -4.62 1.09 0.96
N ILE A 50 -3.80 0.38 1.75
CA ILE A 50 -4.22 -0.87 2.41
C ILE A 50 -5.37 -0.61 3.39
N MET A 51 -5.28 0.46 4.20
CA MET A 51 -6.37 0.82 5.11
C MET A 51 -7.66 1.17 4.35
N LYS A 52 -7.55 1.86 3.22
CA LYS A 52 -8.73 2.22 2.41
C LYS A 52 -9.35 1.00 1.75
N TRP A 53 -8.53 0.07 1.30
CA TRP A 53 -8.98 -1.22 0.80
C TRP A 53 -9.73 -1.98 1.90
N TYR A 54 -9.19 -2.01 3.12
CA TYR A 54 -9.84 -2.66 4.26
C TYR A 54 -11.21 -2.04 4.57
N GLU A 55 -11.34 -0.72 4.56
CA GLU A 55 -12.62 -0.05 4.79
C GLU A 55 -13.68 -0.35 3.73
N LYS A 56 -13.29 -0.46 2.45
CA LYS A 56 -14.23 -0.39 1.32
C LYS A 56 -14.44 -1.72 0.61
N HIS A 57 -13.42 -2.57 0.57
CA HIS A 57 -13.42 -3.80 -0.23
C HIS A 57 -12.74 -4.95 0.52
N ARG A 58 -13.00 -5.10 1.84
CA ARG A 58 -12.35 -6.10 2.70
C ARG A 58 -12.47 -7.55 2.22
N GLU A 59 -13.54 -7.87 1.50
CA GLU A 59 -13.87 -9.21 0.98
C GLU A 59 -13.38 -9.43 -0.46
N VAL A 60 -12.77 -8.40 -1.08
CA VAL A 60 -12.27 -8.48 -2.45
C VAL A 60 -10.81 -8.91 -2.42
N GLU A 61 -10.51 -9.96 -3.18
CA GLU A 61 -9.16 -10.41 -3.48
C GLU A 61 -8.78 -10.00 -4.91
N VAL A 62 -7.51 -9.68 -5.13
CA VAL A 62 -7.02 -9.15 -6.40
C VAL A 62 -5.73 -9.84 -6.82
N SER A 63 -5.49 -9.94 -8.13
CA SER A 63 -4.18 -10.36 -8.62
C SER A 63 -3.08 -9.36 -8.23
N TYR A 64 -1.82 -9.79 -8.22
CA TYR A 64 -0.69 -8.88 -8.00
C TYR A 64 -0.66 -7.72 -8.99
N TYR A 65 -0.94 -7.99 -10.27
CA TYR A 65 -1.02 -6.95 -11.29
C TYR A 65 -2.13 -5.93 -10.97
N THR A 66 -3.31 -6.40 -10.58
CA THR A 66 -4.43 -5.53 -10.20
C THR A 66 -4.09 -4.69 -8.96
N PHE A 67 -3.42 -5.28 -7.97
CA PHE A 67 -2.93 -4.58 -6.78
C PHE A 67 -2.00 -3.42 -7.16
N LEU A 68 -0.96 -3.69 -7.98
CA LEU A 68 -0.01 -2.68 -8.43
C LEU A 68 -0.68 -1.56 -9.22
N TYR A 69 -1.62 -1.92 -10.11
CA TYR A 69 -2.35 -0.97 -10.93
C TYR A 69 -3.22 -0.02 -10.08
N GLU A 70 -3.97 -0.54 -9.12
CA GLU A 70 -4.81 0.27 -8.24
C GLU A 70 -3.98 1.12 -7.26
N LEU A 71 -2.89 0.58 -6.72
CA LEU A 71 -1.94 1.34 -5.91
C LEU A 71 -1.31 2.49 -6.73
N GLY A 72 -0.96 2.25 -8.00
CA GLY A 72 -0.42 3.26 -8.90
C GLY A 72 -1.39 4.43 -9.11
N LYS A 73 -2.67 4.14 -9.38
CA LYS A 73 -3.73 5.17 -9.45
C LYS A 73 -3.88 5.93 -8.14
N TYR A 74 -3.90 5.21 -7.02
CA TYR A 74 -4.03 5.81 -5.70
C TYR A 74 -2.87 6.75 -5.39
N ASN A 75 -1.64 6.37 -5.73
CA ASN A 75 -0.44 7.16 -5.55
C ASN A 75 -0.50 8.50 -6.31
N VAL A 76 -0.91 8.49 -7.59
CA VAL A 76 -1.10 9.73 -8.38
C VAL A 76 -2.09 10.66 -7.68
N LYS A 77 -3.25 10.13 -7.28
CA LYS A 77 -4.29 10.91 -6.60
C LYS A 77 -3.82 11.50 -5.27
N MET A 78 -3.04 10.74 -4.50
CA MET A 78 -2.53 11.21 -3.21
C MET A 78 -1.43 12.25 -3.35
N LYS A 79 -0.55 12.14 -4.36
CA LYS A 79 0.44 13.18 -4.66
C LYS A 79 -0.24 14.50 -5.00
N GLU A 80 -1.25 14.48 -5.88
CA GLU A 80 -2.02 15.69 -6.21
C GLU A 80 -2.72 16.30 -4.98
N TYR A 81 -3.24 15.46 -4.08
CA TYR A 81 -3.88 15.93 -2.85
C TYR A 81 -2.89 16.60 -1.88
N LEU A 82 -1.72 16.00 -1.68
CA LEU A 82 -0.68 16.52 -0.80
C LEU A 82 -0.05 17.81 -1.36
N GLU A 83 0.14 17.89 -2.67
CA GLU A 83 0.62 19.12 -3.34
C GLU A 83 -0.34 20.28 -3.17
N LYS A 84 -1.66 20.05 -3.28
CA LYS A 84 -2.66 21.11 -3.05
C LYS A 84 -2.61 21.62 -1.61
N ARG A 85 -2.50 20.71 -0.64
CA ARG A 85 -2.54 21.05 0.79
C ARG A 85 -1.28 21.79 1.29
N ASN A 86 -0.15 21.65 0.61
CA ASN A 86 1.09 22.36 0.94
C ASN A 86 1.16 23.78 0.33
N ASN A 87 0.27 24.10 -0.60
CA ASN A 87 0.16 25.42 -1.23
C ASN A 87 -0.99 26.27 -0.64
N GLU A 88 -1.71 25.73 0.35
CA GLU A 88 -2.73 26.39 1.18
C GLU A 88 -2.13 26.81 2.53
#